data_AF-A0A0R3Q4H2-F1
#
_entry.id   AF-A0A0R3Q4H2-F1
#
_cell.length_a   1.000
_cell.length_b   1.000
_cell.length_c   1.000
_cell.angle_alpha   90.00
_cell.angle_beta   90.00
_cell.angle_gamma   90.00
#
_symmetry.space_group_name_H-M   'P 1'
#
loop_
_entity.id
_entity.type
_entity.pdbx_description
1 polymer ?
#
loop_
_entity_poly.entity_id
_entity_poly.type
_entity_poly.pdbx_seq_one_letter_code
_entity_poly.pdbx_strand_id
1 'polypeptide(L)'
;MFILTNVQTFKVTFTSEDGSFQLDGCGEDIDWVPGIPNNPEPYLQILHYCNRQTGEIIKLPPFRIFVPNTYEVGTVDLDLPIQASSAKNST
;
A
#
# COMPACT_ATOMS: atom_id res chain seq x y z
N MET A 1 -2.68 18.76 -20.15
CA MET A 1 -1.57 18.16 -19.41
C MET A 1 -2.13 17.00 -18.63
N PHE A 2 -1.80 15.77 -19.02
CA PHE A 2 -2.27 14.56 -18.35
C PHE A 2 -1.26 14.22 -17.24
N ILE A 3 -1.70 14.15 -16.00
CA ILE A 3 -0.88 13.57 -14.93
C ILE A 3 -0.99 12.06 -15.11
N LEU A 4 0.02 11.45 -15.75
CA LEU A 4 0.21 10.01 -15.69
C LEU A 4 0.73 9.69 -14.29
N THR A 5 -0.17 9.43 -13.33
CA THR A 5 0.24 8.64 -12.16
C THR A 5 0.47 7.23 -12.65
N ASN A 6 1.67 6.94 -13.17
CA ASN A 6 2.06 5.56 -13.43
C ASN A 6 2.04 4.84 -12.08
N VAL A 7 1.11 3.91 -11.90
CA VAL A 7 1.11 3.04 -10.72
C VAL A 7 2.38 2.20 -10.78
N GLN A 8 3.40 2.60 -10.03
CA GLN A 8 4.66 1.87 -9.93
C GLN A 8 4.52 0.78 -8.87
N THR A 9 4.87 -0.46 -9.23
CA THR A 9 4.98 -1.54 -8.25
C THR A 9 6.34 -1.46 -7.58
N PHE A 10 6.37 -1.14 -6.28
CA PHE A 10 7.64 -1.02 -5.54
C PHE A 10 8.18 -2.40 -5.19
N LYS A 11 7.29 -3.31 -4.78
CA LYS A 11 7.60 -4.69 -4.40
C LYS A 11 6.35 -5.57 -4.46
N VAL A 12 6.54 -6.87 -4.66
CA VAL A 12 5.53 -7.92 -4.49
C VAL A 12 6.06 -8.94 -3.49
N THR A 13 5.17 -9.49 -2.66
CA THR A 13 5.46 -10.60 -1.75
C THR A 13 4.24 -11.52 -1.64
N PHE A 14 4.43 -12.67 -1.01
CA PHE A 14 3.38 -13.60 -0.60
C PHE A 14 3.40 -13.74 0.92
N THR A 15 2.24 -14.05 1.50
CA THR A 15 2.17 -14.35 2.93
C THR A 15 2.81 -15.70 3.23
N SER A 16 3.38 -15.82 4.42
CA SER A 16 3.81 -17.10 4.99
C SER A 16 2.61 -17.95 5.40
N GLU A 17 2.86 -19.19 5.86
CA GLU A 17 1.80 -20.13 6.28
C GLU A 17 0.92 -19.57 7.41
N ASP A 18 1.48 -18.72 8.27
CA ASP A 18 0.78 -18.05 9.37
C ASP A 18 0.10 -16.74 8.96
N GLY A 19 0.14 -16.37 7.68
CA GLY A 19 -0.42 -15.12 7.15
C GLY A 19 0.50 -13.90 7.27
N SER A 20 1.70 -14.03 7.84
CA SER A 20 2.64 -12.91 8.00
C SER A 20 3.28 -12.51 6.67
N PHE A 21 3.62 -11.23 6.51
CA PHE A 21 4.38 -10.74 5.37
C PHE A 21 5.25 -9.54 5.75
N GLN A 22 6.36 -9.37 5.02
CA GLN A 22 7.22 -8.18 5.08
C GLN A 22 7.57 -7.76 3.65
N LEU A 23 7.62 -6.45 3.42
CA LEU A 23 7.86 -5.83 2.12
C LEU A 23 8.85 -4.68 2.28
N ASP A 24 10.03 -4.83 1.68
CA ASP A 24 11.00 -3.75 1.51
C ASP A 24 11.05 -3.40 0.02
N GLY A 25 10.71 -2.16 -0.30
CA GLY A 25 10.64 -1.67 -1.68
C GLY A 25 11.05 -0.20 -1.76
N CYS A 26 11.66 0.16 -2.88
CA CYS A 26 12.01 1.54 -3.21
C CYS A 26 11.07 2.03 -4.32
N GLY A 27 10.70 3.30 -4.24
CA GLY A 27 9.99 4.00 -5.30
C GLY A 27 10.73 5.29 -5.65
N GLU A 28 10.72 5.65 -6.92
CA GLU A 28 11.29 6.90 -7.42
C GLU A 28 10.25 7.58 -8.31
N ASP A 29 9.85 8.76 -7.90
CA ASP A 29 8.94 9.62 -8.63
C ASP A 29 9.71 10.82 -9.19
N ILE A 30 9.40 11.20 -10.43
CA ILE A 30 10.04 12.33 -11.09
C ILE A 30 9.36 13.63 -10.64
N ASP A 31 10.17 14.61 -10.20
CA ASP A 31 9.75 15.98 -9.91
C ASP A 31 9.32 16.69 -11.20
N TRP A 32 8.05 16.55 -11.56
CA TRP A 32 7.51 17.12 -12.80
C TRP A 32 7.27 18.64 -12.72
N VAL A 33 7.19 19.22 -11.52
CA VAL A 33 7.16 20.67 -11.30
C VAL A 33 8.51 21.15 -10.75
N PRO A 34 9.21 22.08 -11.43
CA PRO A 34 10.47 22.62 -10.93
C PRO A 34 10.34 23.20 -9.52
N GLY A 35 11.13 22.67 -8.59
CA GLY A 35 11.17 23.14 -7.20
C GLY A 35 10.09 22.56 -6.27
N ILE A 36 9.24 21.65 -6.74
CA ILE A 36 8.27 20.93 -5.88
C ILE A 36 8.63 19.44 -5.85
N PRO A 37 9.12 18.93 -4.70
CA PRO A 37 9.38 17.51 -4.55
C PRO A 37 8.10 16.67 -4.73
N ASN A 38 8.20 15.61 -5.51
CA ASN A 38 7.17 14.61 -5.70
C ASN A 38 7.55 13.35 -4.94
N ASN A 39 7.13 13.25 -3.67
CA ASN A 39 7.42 12.08 -2.86
C ASN A 39 6.47 10.93 -3.21
N PRO A 40 6.96 9.68 -3.21
CA PRO A 40 6.11 8.51 -3.45
C PRO A 40 4.93 8.40 -2.48
N GLU A 41 3.79 7.93 -2.99
CA GLU A 41 2.55 7.74 -2.23
C GLU A 41 2.18 6.25 -2.13
N PRO A 42 2.90 5.43 -1.34
CA PRO A 42 2.72 3.99 -1.31
C PRO A 42 1.38 3.59 -0.68
N TYR A 43 0.84 2.47 -1.16
CA TYR A 43 -0.30 1.77 -0.59
C TYR A 43 -0.10 0.25 -0.73
N LEU A 44 -0.76 -0.52 0.14
CA LEU A 44 -0.79 -1.97 -0.01
C LEU A 44 -2.00 -2.39 -0.84
N GLN A 45 -1.74 -3.27 -1.80
CA GLN A 45 -2.78 -3.96 -2.57
C GLN A 45 -2.65 -5.45 -2.34
N ILE A 46 -3.72 -6.07 -1.83
CA ILE A 46 -3.72 -7.49 -1.46
C ILE A 46 -4.73 -8.19 -2.36
N LEU A 47 -4.26 -9.18 -3.12
CA LEU A 47 -5.10 -10.15 -3.80
C LEU A 47 -5.28 -11.35 -2.87
N HIS A 48 -6.53 -11.67 -2.52
CA HIS A 48 -6.85 -12.82 -1.66
C HIS A 48 -8.05 -13.59 -2.19
N TYR A 49 -8.24 -14.81 -1.68
CA TYR A 49 -9.36 -15.70 -2.03
C TYR A 49 -10.26 -16.01 -0.84
N CYS A 50 -10.10 -15.28 0.28
CA CYS A 50 -10.97 -15.44 1.43
C CYS A 50 -12.43 -15.24 1.02
N ASN A 51 -13.29 -16.21 1.31
CA ASN A 51 -14.73 -16.23 0.99
C ASN A 51 -15.09 -16.11 -0.51
N ARG A 52 -14.13 -16.04 -1.44
CA ARG A 52 -14.38 -15.87 -2.89
C ARG A 52 -13.38 -16.65 -3.76
N GLN A 53 -13.87 -17.61 -4.54
CA GLN A 53 -13.03 -18.42 -5.44
C GLN A 53 -12.43 -17.64 -6.62
N THR A 54 -13.06 -16.54 -7.03
CA THR A 54 -12.58 -15.68 -8.13
C THR A 54 -11.43 -14.78 -7.73
N GLY A 55 -11.12 -14.69 -6.42
CA GLY A 55 -10.22 -13.71 -5.86
C GLY A 55 -10.87 -12.33 -5.72
N GLU A 56 -10.36 -11.56 -4.77
CA GLU A 56 -10.72 -10.18 -4.49
C GLU A 56 -9.47 -9.35 -4.25
N ILE A 57 -9.49 -8.11 -4.74
CA ILE A 57 -8.42 -7.14 -4.53
C ILE A 57 -8.90 -6.10 -3.54
N ILE A 58 -8.19 -5.98 -2.43
CA ILE A 58 -8.36 -4.88 -1.48
C ILE A 58 -7.19 -3.90 -1.58
N LYS A 59 -7.50 -2.62 -1.37
CA LYS A 59 -6.52 -1.53 -1.29
C LYS A 59 -6.59 -0.91 0.09
N LEU A 60 -5.49 -0.95 0.82
CA LEU A 60 -5.39 -0.26 2.11
C LEU A 60 -5.10 1.24 1.90
N PRO A 61 -5.41 2.09 2.89
CA PRO A 61 -5.08 3.51 2.83
C PRO A 61 -3.58 3.74 2.54
N PRO A 62 -3.24 4.83 1.84
CA PRO A 62 -1.85 5.17 1.60
C PRO A 62 -1.14 5.56 2.89
N PHE A 63 0.18 5.39 2.92
CA PHE A 63 1.04 5.75 4.05
C PHE A 63 2.27 6.50 3.55
N ARG A 64 2.95 7.24 4.43
CA ARG A 64 4.17 8.00 4.10
C ARG A 64 5.22 7.81 5.18
N ILE A 65 5.59 6.55 5.40
CA ILE A 65 6.68 6.15 6.30
C ILE A 65 7.75 5.51 5.44
N PHE A 66 8.96 6.03 5.56
CA PHE A 66 10.14 5.57 4.82
C PHE A 66 11.27 5.25 5.80
N VAL A 67 12.29 4.55 5.30
CA VAL A 67 13.49 4.22 6.06
C VAL A 67 14.07 5.46 6.77
N PRO A 68 14.56 5.32 8.02
CA PRO A 68 14.75 4.08 8.78
C PRO A 68 13.50 3.58 9.54
N ASN A 69 12.35 4.22 9.36
CA ASN A 69 11.12 3.83 10.06
C ASN A 69 10.33 2.79 9.26
N THR A 70 9.56 1.95 9.96
CA THR A 70 8.72 0.89 9.38
C THR A 70 7.25 1.23 9.55
N TYR A 71 6.45 1.00 8.51
CA TYR A 71 4.99 1.05 8.60
C TYR A 71 4.44 -0.30 9.05
N GLU A 72 3.89 -0.35 10.26
CA GLU A 72 3.26 -1.54 10.82
C GLU A 72 1.76 -1.55 10.53
N VAL A 73 1.32 -2.41 9.61
CA VAL A 73 -0.10 -2.52 9.22
C VAL A 73 -0.95 -3.26 10.25
N GLY A 74 -0.33 -4.10 11.10
CA GLY A 74 -1.02 -4.98 12.03
C GLY A 74 -1.78 -6.11 11.32
N THR A 75 -2.86 -6.59 11.94
CA THR A 75 -3.71 -7.65 11.36
C THR A 75 -4.69 -7.06 10.36
N VAL A 76 -4.67 -7.57 9.13
CA VAL A 76 -5.67 -7.25 8.11
C VAL A 76 -6.72 -8.36 8.09
N ASP A 77 -7.94 -8.03 8.51
CA ASP A 77 -9.09 -8.94 8.44
C ASP A 77 -9.63 -8.96 6.99
N LEU A 78 -9.60 -10.14 6.37
CA LEU A 78 -10.03 -10.36 4.98
C LEU A 78 -11.48 -10.86 4.87
N ASP A 79 -12.16 -11.11 6.01
CA ASP A 79 -13.56 -11.52 6.04
C ASP A 79 -14.52 -10.33 5.94
N LEU A 80 -14.06 -9.15 6.37
CA LEU A 80 -14.86 -7.93 6.36
C LEU A 80 -14.59 -7.11 5.09
N PRO A 81 -15.64 -6.56 4.45
CA PRO A 81 -15.42 -5.57 3.39
C PRO A 81 -14.71 -4.37 4.00
N ILE A 82 -13.55 -4.00 3.43
CA ILE A 82 -12.78 -2.85 3.94
C ILE A 82 -13.62 -1.60 3.80
N GLN A 83 -14.17 -1.13 4.92
CA GLN A 83 -14.61 0.25 5.01
C GLN A 83 -13.35 1.10 4.85
N ALA A 84 -13.35 1.98 3.86
CA ALA A 84 -12.34 3.03 3.67
C ALA A 84 -12.36 3.98 4.89
N SER A 85 -11.93 3.49 6.05
CA SER A 85 -11.81 4.30 7.24
C SER A 85 -10.47 5.00 7.14
N SER A 86 -10.57 6.33 6.93
CA SER A 86 -9.46 7.26 7.00
C SER A 86 -8.60 6.96 8.21
N ALA A 87 -7.29 7.02 8.03
CA ALA A 87 -6.31 7.02 9.10
C ALA A 87 -6.82 7.89 10.26
N LYS A 88 -7.02 7.29 11.43
CA LYS A 88 -7.20 8.07 12.65
C LYS A 88 -5.91 8.84 12.88
N ASN A 89 -5.95 10.16 12.70
CA ASN A 89 -4.91 11.06 13.19
C ASN A 89 -4.79 10.84 14.70
N SER A 90 -3.70 10.21 15.15
CA SER A 90 -3.28 10.32 16.55
C SER A 90 -2.79 11.74 16.80
N THR A 91 -3.35 12.35 17.84
CA THR A 91 -3.04 13.69 18.35
C THR A 91 -1.74 13.67 19.14
#